data_AF-K0F983-F1
#
_entry.id   AF-K0F983-F1
#
_cell.length_a   1.000
_cell.length_b   1.000
_cell.length_c   1.000
_cell.angle_alpha   90.00
_cell.angle_beta   90.00
_cell.angle_gamma   90.00
#
_symmetry.space_group_name_H-M   'P 1'
#
loop_
_entity.id
_entity.type
_entity.pdbx_description
1 polymer ?
#
loop_
_entity_poly.entity_id
_entity_poly.type
_entity_poly.pdbx_seq_one_letter_code
_entity_poly.pdbx_strand_id
1 'polypeptide(L)'
;MTRSEIAELRYAVGQLRQSIGALRTHYGDANMVRRLENDLERLVIDADEIEQAPPPEVRRRPQDTIYVPDSKSDEAAWMGAQDEGLGFHSRPRTK
;
A
#
# COMPACT_ATOMS: atom_id res chain seq x y z
N MET A 1 1.48 3.26 18.53
CA MET A 1 0.09 3.73 18.39
C MET A 1 -0.59 3.61 19.74
N THR A 2 -1.28 4.65 20.18
CA THR A 2 -1.96 4.68 21.48
C THR A 2 -3.32 3.99 21.39
N ARG A 3 -3.79 3.42 22.51
CA ARG A 3 -5.14 2.83 22.60
C ARG A 3 -6.24 3.85 22.24
N SER A 4 -5.99 5.14 22.47
CA SER A 4 -6.89 6.23 22.08
C SER A 4 -7.00 6.39 20.57
N GLU A 5 -5.89 6.33 19.83
CA GLU A 5 -5.91 6.44 18.36
C GLU A 5 -6.73 5.30 17.72
N ILE A 6 -6.65 4.07 18.25
CA ILE A 6 -7.44 2.93 17.75
C ILE A 6 -8.93 3.12 18.08
N ALA A 7 -9.25 3.63 19.27
CA ALA A 7 -10.63 3.94 19.64
C ALA A 7 -11.25 5.03 18.74
N GLU A 8 -10.47 6.07 18.42
CA GLU A 8 -10.87 7.11 17.46
C GLU A 8 -11.08 6.55 16.05
N LEU A 9 -10.20 5.66 15.59
CA LEU A 9 -10.38 4.95 14.32
C LEU A 9 -11.70 4.18 14.29
N ARG A 10 -12.00 3.36 15.31
CA ARG A 10 -13.26 2.61 15.38
C ARG A 10 -14.49 3.53 15.41
N TYR A 11 -14.39 4.65 16.13
CA TYR A 11 -15.46 5.65 16.14
C TYR A 11 -15.69 6.25 14.74
N ALA A 12 -14.62 6.60 14.02
CA ALA A 12 -14.71 7.09 12.64
C ALA A 12 -15.31 6.05 11.69
N VAL A 13 -14.90 4.78 11.78
CA VAL A 13 -15.48 3.66 11.01
C VAL A 13 -16.98 3.49 11.31
N GLY A 14 -17.38 3.64 12.57
CA GLY A 14 -18.79 3.63 12.97
C GLY A 14 -19.61 4.77 12.34
N GLN A 15 -19.05 5.99 12.29
CA GLN A 15 -19.69 7.12 11.62
C GLN A 15 -19.77 6.94 10.10
N LEU A 16 -18.73 6.36 9.49
CA LEU A 16 -18.70 6.05 8.06
C LEU A 16 -19.81 5.04 7.70
N ARG A 17 -20.02 4.02 8.54
CA ARG A 17 -21.12 3.06 8.40
C ARG A 17 -22.49 3.73 8.36
N GLN A 18 -22.74 4.68 9.25
CA GLN A 18 -24.01 5.42 9.27
C GLN A 18 -24.18 6.27 8.00
N SER A 19 -23.12 6.97 7.59
CA SER A 19 -23.12 7.79 6.38
C SER A 19 -23.39 6.95 5.13
N ILE A 20 -22.76 5.79 4.99
CA ILE A 20 -22.99 4.88 3.87
C ILE A 20 -24.41 4.30 3.91
N GLY A 21 -24.95 3.98 5.09
CA GLY A 21 -26.35 3.56 5.24
C GLY A 21 -27.35 4.62 4.78
N ALA A 22 -27.07 5.90 5.04
CA ALA A 22 -27.87 7.00 4.50
C ALA A 22 -27.77 7.06 2.96
N LEU A 23 -26.57 6.97 2.40
CA LEU A 23 -26.37 6.89 0.94
C LEU A 23 -27.13 5.72 0.32
N ARG A 24 -27.11 4.55 0.98
CA ARG A 24 -27.87 3.37 0.57
C ARG A 24 -29.37 3.61 0.54
N THR A 25 -29.89 4.34 1.53
CA THR A 25 -31.31 4.70 1.59
C THR A 25 -31.70 5.64 0.45
N HIS A 26 -30.83 6.59 0.09
CA HIS A 26 -31.11 7.57 -0.96
C HIS A 26 -30.90 7.05 -2.38
N TYR A 27 -29.83 6.29 -2.61
CA TYR A 27 -29.38 5.87 -3.93
C TYR A 27 -29.60 4.39 -4.25
N GLY A 28 -30.09 3.62 -3.27
CA GLY A 28 -30.32 2.17 -3.44
C GLY A 28 -29.04 1.41 -3.77
N ASP A 29 -29.17 0.37 -4.59
CA ASP A 29 -28.09 -0.56 -4.95
C ASP A 29 -27.12 -0.07 -6.03
N ALA A 30 -26.82 1.23 -6.02
CA ALA A 30 -25.88 1.80 -6.97
C ALA A 30 -24.48 1.17 -6.82
N ASN A 31 -23.80 0.92 -7.95
CA ASN A 31 -22.47 0.30 -7.97
C ASN A 31 -21.44 1.01 -7.07
N MET A 32 -21.53 2.33 -6.96
CA MET A 32 -20.66 3.12 -6.08
C MET A 32 -20.97 2.90 -4.60
N VAL A 33 -22.24 2.74 -4.22
CA VAL A 33 -22.64 2.47 -2.82
C VAL A 33 -22.15 1.08 -2.42
N ARG A 34 -22.33 0.06 -3.28
CA ARG A 34 -21.80 -1.29 -3.02
C ARG A 34 -20.29 -1.32 -2.84
N ARG A 35 -19.55 -0.51 -3.61
CA ARG A 35 -18.09 -0.37 -3.42
C ARG A 35 -17.75 0.25 -2.07
N LEU A 36 -18.44 1.33 -1.68
CA LEU A 36 -18.26 1.94 -0.37
C LEU A 36 -18.60 0.98 0.78
N GLU A 37 -19.64 0.16 0.64
CA GLU A 37 -19.99 -0.89 1.61
C GLU A 37 -18.86 -1.93 1.72
N ASN A 38 -18.28 -2.35 0.59
CA ASN A 38 -17.15 -3.27 0.59
C ASN A 38 -15.87 -2.66 1.20
N ASP A 39 -15.57 -1.40 0.88
CA ASP A 39 -14.44 -0.67 1.45
C ASP A 39 -14.62 -0.50 2.96
N LEU A 40 -15.84 -0.26 3.43
CA LEU A 40 -16.16 -0.19 4.85
C LEU A 40 -15.92 -1.53 5.56
N GLU A 41 -16.32 -2.65 4.97
CA GLU A 41 -16.03 -3.98 5.51
C GLU A 41 -14.52 -4.22 5.62
N ARG A 42 -13.74 -3.77 4.63
CA ARG A 42 -12.27 -3.85 4.68
C ARG A 42 -11.69 -2.99 5.79
N LEU A 43 -12.14 -1.75 5.93
CA LEU A 43 -11.71 -0.86 7.02
C LEU A 43 -12.01 -1.43 8.41
N VAL A 44 -13.12 -2.17 8.57
CA VAL A 44 -13.45 -2.84 9.83
C VAL A 44 -12.45 -3.96 10.12
N ILE A 45 -12.17 -4.81 9.13
CA ILE A 45 -11.18 -5.89 9.26
C ILE A 45 -9.80 -5.31 9.61
N ASP A 46 -9.36 -4.29 8.87
CA ASP A 46 -8.06 -3.67 9.07
C ASP A 46 -7.96 -3.02 10.47
N ALA A 47 -9.04 -2.37 10.94
CA ALA A 47 -9.08 -1.78 12.28
C ALA A 47 -9.00 -2.83 13.40
N ASP A 48 -9.71 -3.95 13.25
CA ASP A 48 -9.66 -5.07 14.19
C ASP A 48 -8.28 -5.75 14.16
N GLU A 49 -7.68 -5.92 12.98
CA GLU A 49 -6.33 -6.49 12.82
C GLU A 49 -5.26 -5.62 13.49
N ILE A 50 -5.34 -4.30 13.30
CA ILE A 50 -4.43 -3.34 13.96
C ILE A 50 -4.59 -3.38 15.49
N GLU A 51 -5.81 -3.58 16.01
CA GLU A 51 -6.04 -3.67 17.46
C GLU A 51 -5.49 -4.98 18.05
N GLN A 52 -5.66 -6.09 17.34
CA GLN A 52 -5.20 -7.41 17.78
C GLN A 52 -3.69 -7.59 17.65
N ALA A 53 -3.12 -7.09 16.56
CA ALA A 53 -1.70 -7.20 16.23
C ALA A 53 -1.14 -5.86 15.74
N PRO A 54 -0.94 -4.88 16.65
CA PRO A 54 -0.39 -3.59 16.26
C PRO A 54 0.97 -3.75 15.58
N PRO A 55 1.23 -3.04 14.47
CA PRO A 55 2.54 -3.07 13.84
C PRO A 55 3.61 -2.51 14.80
N PRO A 56 4.88 -2.94 14.66
CA PRO A 56 5.95 -2.40 15.45
C PRO A 56 6.08 -0.89 15.22
N GLU A 57 6.33 -0.13 16.29
CA GLU A 57 6.57 1.29 16.15
C GLU A 57 7.80 1.54 15.29
N VAL A 58 7.59 2.20 14.14
CA VAL A 58 8.70 2.61 13.29
C VAL A 58 9.44 3.71 14.04
N ARG A 59 10.60 3.36 14.62
CA ARG A 59 11.54 4.38 15.07
C ARG A 59 11.89 5.22 13.86
N ARG A 60 11.64 6.54 13.93
CA ARG A 60 12.19 7.50 12.97
C ARG A 60 13.70 7.35 13.00
N ARG A 61 14.23 6.55 12.07
CA ARG A 61 15.66 6.58 11.79
C ARG A 61 15.93 7.97 11.20
N PRO A 62 17.02 8.65 11.58
CA PRO A 62 17.50 9.74 10.74
C PRO A 62 17.58 9.19 9.32
N GLN A 63 17.03 9.95 8.36
CA GLN A 63 17.26 9.64 6.97
C GLN A 63 18.75 9.89 6.74
N ASP A 64 19.55 8.84 6.85
CA ASP A 64 20.95 8.93 6.47
C ASP A 64 20.95 9.28 4.98
N THR A 65 21.48 10.47 4.65
CA THR A 65 21.68 10.84 3.26
C THR A 65 22.67 9.84 2.66
N ILE A 66 22.17 8.89 1.88
CA ILE A 66 23.01 7.98 1.11
C ILE A 66 23.58 8.80 -0.04
N TYR A 67 24.87 9.12 0.03
CA TYR A 67 25.57 9.72 -1.10
C TYR A 67 25.69 8.67 -2.21
N VAL A 68 25.02 8.92 -3.34
CA VAL A 68 25.21 8.14 -4.56
C VAL A 68 26.38 8.79 -5.32
N PRO A 69 27.51 8.09 -5.52
CA PRO A 69 28.63 8.66 -6.26
C PRO A 69 28.30 8.89 -7.74
N ASP A 70 28.82 9.96 -8.32
CA ASP A 70 28.72 10.24 -9.78
C ASP A 70 29.61 9.31 -10.63
N SER A 71 30.42 8.45 -10.00
CA SER A 71 31.20 7.43 -10.71
C SER A 71 30.25 6.45 -11.38
N LYS A 72 30.60 5.99 -12.59
CA LYS A 72 29.85 4.92 -13.26
C LYS A 72 29.71 3.72 -12.33
N SER A 73 28.49 3.18 -12.24
CA SER A 73 28.26 1.89 -11.59
C SER A 73 29.14 0.83 -12.23
N ASP A 74 29.57 -0.16 -11.44
CA ASP A 74 30.31 -1.30 -11.95
C ASP A 74 29.48 -2.01 -13.04
N GLU A 75 30.01 -2.07 -14.27
CA GLU A 75 29.33 -2.72 -15.39
C GLU A 75 29.14 -4.23 -15.12
N ALA A 76 30.04 -4.85 -14.35
CA ALA A 76 29.92 -6.25 -13.98
C ALA A 76 28.68 -6.54 -13.11
N ALA A 77 28.20 -5.56 -12.33
CA ALA A 77 26.98 -5.70 -11.54
C ALA A 77 25.72 -5.84 -12.43
N TRP A 78 25.79 -5.43 -13.70
CA TRP A 78 24.67 -5.50 -14.65
C TRP A 78 24.81 -6.65 -15.66
N MET A 79 25.95 -7.35 -15.68
CA MET A 79 26.17 -8.48 -16.59
C MET A 79 25.22 -9.63 -16.22
N GLY A 80 24.34 -10.01 -17.15
CA GLY A 80 23.31 -11.01 -16.92
C GLY A 80 22.01 -10.48 -16.33
N ALA A 81 21.94 -9.21 -15.89
CA ALA A 81 20.67 -8.60 -15.46
C ALA A 81 19.66 -8.48 -16.60
N GLN A 82 20.14 -8.44 -17.85
CA GLN A 82 19.29 -8.47 -19.05
C GLN A 82 18.91 -9.90 -19.48
N ASP A 83 19.43 -10.93 -18.82
CA ASP A 83 19.00 -12.30 -19.08
C ASP A 83 17.67 -12.54 -18.36
N GLU A 84 16.58 -12.18 -19.03
CA GLU A 84 15.21 -12.47 -18.58
C GLU A 84 14.88 -13.98 -18.70
N GLY A 85 15.85 -14.84 -19.01
CA GLY A 85 15.64 -16.28 -19.22
C GLY A 85 14.93 -16.61 -20.55
N LEU A 86 14.69 -15.60 -21.40
CA LEU A 86 13.99 -15.74 -22.67
C LEU A 86 14.92 -16.09 -23.86
N GLY A 87 16.22 -16.28 -23.62
CA GLY A 87 17.15 -16.83 -24.60
C GLY A 87 17.42 -15.96 -25.83
N PHE A 88 17.18 -14.65 -25.78
CA PHE A 88 17.43 -13.77 -26.92
C PHE A 88 18.93 -13.62 -27.21
N HIS A 89 19.39 -14.31 -28.25
CA HIS A 89 20.73 -14.13 -28.80
C HIS A 89 20.86 -12.70 -29.31
N SER A 90 21.77 -11.93 -28.73
CA SER A 90 22.12 -10.60 -29.23
C SER A 90 22.46 -10.71 -30.71
N ARG A 91 21.59 -10.20 -31.59
CA ARG A 91 21.95 -10.05 -33.00
C ARG A 91 23.16 -9.11 -33.06
N PRO A 92 24.21 -9.42 -33.83
CA PRO A 92 25.39 -8.59 -33.87
C PRO A 92 25.00 -7.18 -34.31
N ARG A 93 25.51 -6.17 -33.59
CA ARG A 93 25.30 -4.75 -33.91
C ARG A 93 25.61 -4.52 -35.38
N THR A 94 24.61 -4.13 -36.16
CA THR A 94 24.82 -3.65 -37.53
C THR A 94 25.78 -2.45 -37.48
N LYS A 95 26.78 -2.47 -38.36
CA LYS A 95 27.83 -1.45 -38.47
C LYS A 95 27.26 -0.10 -38.93
#